data_AF-A0A5B0X7A7-F1
#
_entry.id   AF-A0A5B0X7A7-F1
#
_cell.length_a   1.000
_cell.length_b   1.000
_cell.length_c   1.000
_cell.angle_alpha   90.00
_cell.angle_beta   90.00
_cell.angle_gamma   90.00
#
_symmetry.space_group_name_H-M   'P 1'
#
loop_
_entity.id
_entity.type
_entity.pdbx_description
1 polymer ?
#
loop_
_entity_poly.entity_id
_entity_poly.type
_entity_poly.pdbx_seq_one_letter_code
_entity_poly.pdbx_strand_id
1 'polypeptide(L)'
;MDRGKQAPGFTLVEVLVALTILSLVLMGTVTAMRTLGNTQSALEKVSARVDEVRTVSEFLRDLMESAVVGASGGGGLSLGGGGREATYFRIGEGYLEWKTNLLFGEAYGGTHVVRVAADGERLVLRWLEPTATGLEDEAWQEAPSRTLVDNLEEFAVSLRAEYGGEWVDSWEENAVAPALARLQVKSSGRFWPELIMRVQR
;
A
#
# COMPACT_ATOMS: atom_id res chain seq x y z
N MET A 1 45.86 28.75 -70.30
CA MET A 1 45.58 29.87 -69.37
C MET A 1 44.34 29.50 -68.59
N ASP A 2 44.54 28.98 -67.39
CA ASP A 2 43.48 28.47 -66.51
C ASP A 2 42.93 29.64 -65.67
N ARG A 3 41.65 29.97 -65.84
CA ARG A 3 41.01 31.06 -65.08
C ARG A 3 40.54 30.47 -63.75
N GLY A 4 41.30 30.77 -62.69
CA GLY A 4 40.92 30.44 -61.32
C GLY A 4 39.51 30.94 -61.02
N LYS A 5 38.60 30.00 -60.76
CA LYS A 5 37.25 30.30 -60.28
C LYS A 5 37.36 30.94 -58.90
N GLN A 6 36.97 32.21 -58.77
CA GLN A 6 36.82 32.85 -57.47
C GLN A 6 35.63 32.19 -56.74
N ALA A 7 35.90 31.63 -55.57
CA ALA A 7 34.86 31.11 -54.70
C ALA A 7 34.06 32.30 -54.11
N PRO A 8 32.72 32.30 -54.19
CA PRO A 8 31.92 33.35 -53.57
C PRO A 8 32.08 33.27 -52.03
N GLY A 9 32.39 34.41 -51.40
CA GLY A 9 32.45 34.54 -49.94
C GLY A 9 31.06 34.64 -49.32
N PHE A 10 30.90 34.14 -48.09
CA PHE A 10 29.65 34.20 -47.33
C PHE A 10 29.23 35.65 -47.02
N THR A 11 27.93 35.93 -47.09
CA THR A 11 27.39 37.25 -46.69
C THR A 11 27.14 37.31 -45.19
N LEU A 12 27.25 38.50 -44.58
CA LEU A 12 26.91 38.73 -43.17
C LEU A 12 25.47 38.32 -42.84
N VAL A 13 24.54 38.49 -43.79
CA VAL A 13 23.13 38.10 -43.66
C VAL A 13 22.99 36.59 -43.53
N GLU A 14 23.76 35.82 -44.31
CA GLU A 14 23.70 34.36 -44.32
C GLU A 14 24.26 33.76 -43.01
N VAL A 15 25.31 34.37 -42.45
CA VAL A 15 25.84 34.02 -41.12
C VAL A 15 24.80 34.34 -40.03
N LEU A 16 24.11 35.49 -40.12
CA LEU A 16 23.08 35.86 -39.17
C LEU A 16 21.89 34.89 -39.23
N VAL A 17 21.43 34.53 -40.43
CA VAL A 17 20.36 33.55 -40.61
C VAL A 17 20.78 32.18 -40.06
N ALA A 18 21.99 31.71 -40.35
CA ALA A 18 22.50 30.44 -39.82
C ALA A 18 22.54 30.44 -38.28
N LEU A 19 22.97 31.52 -37.65
CA LEU A 19 23.01 31.67 -36.18
C LEU A 19 21.60 31.70 -35.57
N THR A 20 20.64 32.34 -36.23
CA THR A 20 19.24 32.35 -35.77
C THR A 20 18.61 30.97 -35.83
N ILE A 21 18.79 30.24 -36.95
CA ILE A 21 18.29 28.87 -37.11
C ILE A 21 18.96 27.95 -36.08
N LEU A 22 20.28 28.04 -35.92
CA LEU A 22 21.01 27.25 -34.94
C LEU A 22 20.49 27.50 -33.52
N SER A 23 20.23 28.76 -33.18
CA SER A 23 19.68 29.16 -31.87
C SER A 23 18.26 28.61 -31.66
N LEU A 24 17.40 28.64 -32.68
CA LEU A 24 16.06 28.03 -32.62
C LEU A 24 16.11 26.51 -32.45
N VAL A 25 17.00 25.83 -33.19
CA VAL A 25 17.21 24.38 -33.09
C VAL A 25 17.71 24.00 -31.69
N LEU A 26 18.70 24.72 -31.16
CA LEU A 26 19.22 24.48 -29.81
C LEU A 26 18.15 24.74 -28.75
N MET A 27 17.37 25.82 -28.87
CA MET A 27 16.27 26.12 -27.93
C MET A 27 15.19 25.04 -27.97
N GLY A 28 14.80 24.56 -29.16
CA GLY A 28 13.89 23.44 -29.31
C GLY A 28 14.43 22.16 -28.66
N THR A 29 15.72 21.87 -28.86
CA THR A 29 16.40 20.68 -28.30
C THR A 29 16.45 20.72 -26.77
N VAL A 30 16.84 21.86 -26.19
CA VAL A 30 16.88 22.04 -24.72
C VAL A 30 15.48 21.92 -24.12
N THR A 31 14.46 22.47 -24.79
CA THR A 31 13.07 22.35 -24.34
C THR A 31 12.61 20.90 -24.38
N ALA A 32 12.90 20.18 -25.47
CA ALA A 32 12.59 18.76 -25.58
C ALA A 32 13.29 17.91 -24.50
N MET A 33 14.58 18.15 -24.25
CA MET A 33 15.33 17.45 -23.20
C MET A 33 14.74 17.71 -21.81
N ARG A 34 14.37 18.97 -21.49
CA ARG A 34 13.71 19.29 -20.22
C ARG A 34 12.37 18.60 -20.06
N THR A 35 11.55 18.60 -21.12
CA THR A 35 10.24 17.94 -21.11
C THR A 35 10.37 16.42 -20.90
N LEU A 36 11.33 15.79 -21.59
CA LEU A 36 11.61 14.35 -21.44
C LEU A 36 12.10 14.01 -20.03
N GLY A 37 13.02 14.80 -19.47
CA GLY A 37 13.51 14.61 -18.11
C GLY A 37 12.39 14.72 -17.06
N ASN A 38 11.54 15.74 -17.18
CA ASN A 38 10.38 15.91 -16.28
C ASN A 38 9.38 14.76 -16.40
N THR A 39 9.15 14.26 -17.61
CA THR A 39 8.24 13.13 -17.86
C THR A 39 8.79 11.85 -17.26
N GLN A 40 10.09 11.59 -17.40
CA GLN A 40 10.74 10.43 -16.79
C GLN A 40 10.58 10.44 -15.26
N SER A 41 10.91 11.55 -14.61
CA SER A 41 10.75 11.67 -13.15
C SER A 41 9.29 11.56 -12.68
N ALA A 42 8.34 12.04 -13.48
CA ALA A 42 6.91 11.88 -13.17
C ALA A 42 6.46 10.42 -13.32
N LEU A 43 6.92 9.72 -14.36
CA LEU A 43 6.64 8.30 -14.59
C LEU A 43 7.24 7.43 -13.49
N GLU A 44 8.48 7.70 -13.07
CA GLU A 44 9.12 6.99 -11.96
C GLU A 44 8.32 7.13 -10.66
N LYS A 45 7.85 8.35 -10.33
CA LYS A 45 7.00 8.59 -9.15
C LYS A 45 5.67 7.85 -9.22
N VAL A 46 5.01 7.87 -10.38
CA VAL A 46 3.73 7.16 -10.56
C VAL A 46 3.94 5.64 -10.50
N SER A 47 5.00 5.11 -11.10
CA SER A 47 5.34 3.68 -11.06
C SER A 47 5.63 3.23 -9.64
N ALA A 48 6.55 3.91 -8.94
CA ALA A 48 6.89 3.60 -7.55
C ALA A 48 5.66 3.61 -6.64
N ARG A 49 4.73 4.54 -6.88
CA ARG A 49 3.47 4.60 -6.15
C ARG A 49 2.54 3.43 -6.46
N VAL A 50 2.42 3.04 -7.73
CA VAL A 50 1.62 1.86 -8.10
C VAL A 50 2.22 0.59 -7.50
N ASP A 51 3.55 0.46 -7.51
CA ASP A 51 4.26 -0.67 -6.91
C ASP A 51 4.04 -0.72 -5.38
N GLU A 52 4.12 0.41 -4.69
CA GLU A 52 3.82 0.53 -3.25
C GLU A 52 2.39 0.04 -2.92
N VAL A 53 1.38 0.58 -3.62
CA VAL A 53 -0.03 0.18 -3.44
C VAL A 53 -0.17 -1.32 -3.61
N ARG A 54 0.44 -1.89 -4.66
CA ARG A 54 0.39 -3.31 -4.94
C ARG A 54 1.05 -4.13 -3.83
N THR A 55 2.26 -3.78 -3.41
CA THR A 55 3.00 -4.50 -2.36
C THR A 55 2.27 -4.49 -1.02
N VAL A 56 1.71 -3.34 -0.62
CA VAL A 56 0.96 -3.24 0.65
C VAL A 56 -0.35 -4.02 0.56
N SER A 57 -1.01 -4.00 -0.60
CA SER A 57 -2.24 -4.77 -0.84
C SER A 57 -2.01 -6.28 -0.78
N GLU A 58 -0.91 -6.77 -1.36
CA GLU A 58 -0.48 -8.17 -1.29
C GLU A 58 -0.14 -8.53 0.17
N PHE A 59 0.63 -7.71 0.86
CA PHE A 59 0.97 -7.92 2.27
C PHE A 59 -0.25 -8.01 3.19
N LEU A 60 -1.21 -7.08 3.08
CA LEU A 60 -2.44 -7.11 3.89
C LEU A 60 -3.29 -8.35 3.62
N ARG A 61 -3.30 -8.81 2.36
CA ARG A 61 -4.00 -10.03 1.95
C ARG A 61 -3.37 -11.26 2.56
N ASP A 62 -2.05 -11.38 2.47
CA ASP A 62 -1.31 -12.50 3.07
C ASP A 62 -1.50 -12.52 4.59
N LEU A 63 -1.45 -11.35 5.24
CA LEU A 63 -1.65 -11.19 6.68
C LEU A 63 -3.08 -11.58 7.13
N MET A 64 -4.07 -11.32 6.28
CA MET A 64 -5.46 -11.73 6.51
C MET A 64 -5.64 -13.23 6.27
N GLU A 65 -4.97 -13.78 5.27
CA GLU A 65 -5.01 -15.21 4.96
C GLU A 65 -4.34 -16.05 6.06
N SER A 66 -3.32 -15.51 6.72
CA SER A 66 -2.68 -16.14 7.89
C SER A 66 -3.45 -15.96 9.21
N ALA A 67 -4.69 -15.47 9.16
CA ALA A 67 -5.52 -15.30 10.35
C ALA A 67 -5.71 -16.61 11.10
N VAL A 68 -5.57 -16.55 12.43
CA VAL A 68 -5.78 -17.69 13.32
C VAL A 68 -7.23 -17.68 13.77
N VAL A 69 -8.01 -18.62 13.25
CA VAL A 69 -9.41 -18.82 13.63
C VAL A 69 -9.51 -20.03 14.53
N GLY A 70 -10.23 -19.86 15.63
CA GLY A 70 -10.43 -20.92 16.61
C GLY A 70 -11.26 -22.04 16.03
N ALA A 71 -10.75 -23.28 16.14
CA ALA A 71 -11.48 -24.46 15.70
C ALA A 71 -12.80 -24.61 16.48
N SER A 72 -13.90 -24.17 15.87
CA SER A 72 -15.26 -24.48 16.30
C SER A 72 -15.66 -25.86 15.77
N GLY A 73 -14.95 -26.89 16.25
CA GLY A 73 -15.31 -28.30 16.07
C GLY A 73 -14.55 -29.05 14.97
N GLY A 74 -13.73 -30.04 15.40
CA GLY A 74 -13.28 -31.15 14.55
C GLY A 74 -11.81 -31.15 14.16
N GLY A 75 -10.98 -31.85 14.95
CA GLY A 75 -9.87 -32.65 14.41
C GLY A 75 -8.56 -31.96 13.96
N GLY A 76 -8.25 -30.75 14.41
CA GLY A 76 -6.92 -30.15 14.18
C GLY A 76 -5.88 -30.61 15.21
N LEU A 77 -4.71 -31.06 14.76
CA LEU A 77 -3.58 -31.44 15.61
C LEU A 77 -3.04 -30.21 16.35
N SER A 78 -3.49 -30.01 17.60
CA SER A 78 -2.91 -29.02 18.52
C SER A 78 -1.52 -29.50 18.95
N LEU A 79 -0.48 -28.88 18.40
CA LEU A 79 0.89 -29.02 18.90
C LEU A 79 1.03 -28.20 20.19
N GLY A 80 0.73 -28.84 21.32
CA GLY A 80 1.27 -28.48 22.63
C GLY A 80 0.98 -27.07 23.15
N GLY A 81 -0.13 -26.90 23.86
CA GLY A 81 -0.41 -25.72 24.67
C GLY A 81 -1.90 -25.57 24.93
N GLY A 82 -2.36 -25.97 26.11
CA GLY A 82 -3.78 -26.01 26.46
C GLY A 82 -4.43 -24.62 26.44
N GLY A 83 -5.17 -24.34 25.38
CA GLY A 83 -6.12 -23.24 25.27
C GLY A 83 -6.83 -23.38 23.93
N ARG A 84 -8.16 -23.47 23.93
CA ARG A 84 -8.92 -23.32 22.68
C ARG A 84 -8.62 -21.91 22.21
N GLU A 85 -7.78 -21.75 21.19
CA GLU A 85 -7.42 -20.43 20.69
C GLU A 85 -8.69 -19.79 20.15
N ALA A 86 -9.26 -18.85 20.90
CA ALA A 86 -10.52 -18.22 20.51
C ALA A 86 -10.26 -17.32 19.31
N THR A 87 -11.12 -17.44 18.30
CA THR A 87 -11.21 -16.48 17.20
C THR A 87 -11.29 -15.07 17.79
N TYR A 88 -10.37 -14.20 17.38
CA TYR A 88 -10.38 -12.80 17.78
C TYR A 88 -10.44 -11.94 16.53
N PHE A 89 -11.54 -11.21 16.39
CA PHE A 89 -11.79 -10.23 15.35
C PHE A 89 -12.56 -9.06 15.95
N ARG A 90 -12.02 -7.84 15.81
CA ARG A 90 -12.66 -6.61 16.26
C ARG A 90 -12.55 -5.54 15.18
N ILE A 91 -13.64 -4.81 14.95
CA ILE A 91 -13.62 -3.62 14.11
C ILE A 91 -14.16 -2.45 14.90
N GLY A 92 -13.72 -1.26 14.55
CA GLY A 92 -14.31 -0.01 15.00
C GLY A 92 -14.04 1.09 13.99
N GLU A 93 -14.26 2.32 14.42
CA GLU A 93 -14.04 3.48 13.55
C GLU A 93 -12.55 3.60 13.21
N GLY A 94 -12.21 3.31 11.95
CA GLY A 94 -10.85 3.44 11.43
C GLY A 94 -9.87 2.37 11.92
N TYR A 95 -10.33 1.20 12.39
CA TYR A 95 -9.43 0.08 12.71
C TYR A 95 -10.02 -1.32 12.46
N LEU A 96 -9.12 -2.27 12.21
CA LEU A 96 -9.37 -3.71 12.18
C LEU A 96 -8.32 -4.43 13.03
N GLU A 97 -8.78 -5.28 13.94
CA GLU A 97 -7.94 -6.11 14.79
C GLU A 97 -8.25 -7.59 14.59
N TRP A 98 -7.21 -8.42 14.52
CA TRP A 98 -7.37 -9.87 14.45
C TRP A 98 -6.13 -10.60 14.93
N LYS A 99 -6.27 -11.90 15.21
CA LYS A 99 -5.13 -12.78 15.45
C LYS A 99 -4.61 -13.36 14.16
N THR A 100 -3.29 -13.35 13.98
CA THR A 100 -2.63 -13.85 12.78
C THR A 100 -1.24 -14.38 13.09
N ASN A 101 -0.75 -15.29 12.24
CA ASN A 101 0.64 -15.70 12.28
C ASN A 101 1.50 -14.65 11.57
N LEU A 102 2.38 -14.01 12.33
CA LEU A 102 3.27 -12.98 11.84
C LEU A 102 4.70 -13.51 11.74
N LEU A 103 5.35 -13.30 10.59
CA LEU A 103 6.76 -13.63 10.41
C LEU A 103 7.50 -12.38 9.91
N PHE A 104 8.21 -11.69 10.80
CA PHE A 104 9.09 -10.58 10.45
C PHE A 104 10.51 -10.84 10.93
N GLY A 105 11.41 -11.07 9.97
CA GLY A 105 12.82 -11.33 10.25
C GLY A 105 13.02 -12.50 11.22
N GLU A 106 14.13 -12.50 11.95
CA GLU A 106 14.44 -13.52 12.96
C GLU A 106 13.79 -13.22 14.33
N ALA A 107 13.30 -12.00 14.55
CA ALA A 107 12.84 -11.51 15.85
C ALA A 107 11.34 -11.72 16.11
N TYR A 108 10.51 -11.80 15.06
CA TYR A 108 9.06 -11.95 15.20
C TYR A 108 8.60 -13.19 14.44
N GLY A 109 8.15 -14.20 15.19
CA GLY A 109 7.57 -15.42 14.65
C GLY A 109 6.48 -15.96 15.59
N GLY A 110 5.36 -16.40 15.02
CA GLY A 110 4.25 -17.01 15.75
C GLY A 110 2.98 -16.18 15.76
N THR A 111 1.99 -16.60 16.56
CA THR A 111 0.70 -15.92 16.65
C THR A 111 0.85 -14.57 17.35
N HIS A 112 0.28 -13.52 16.77
CA HIS A 112 0.19 -12.19 17.35
C HIS A 112 -1.23 -11.65 17.21
N VAL A 113 -1.60 -10.71 18.08
CA VAL A 113 -2.75 -9.83 17.81
C VAL A 113 -2.23 -8.64 17.01
N VAL A 114 -2.83 -8.39 15.86
CA VAL A 114 -2.47 -7.26 15.00
C VAL A 114 -3.61 -6.26 14.93
N ARG A 115 -3.26 -4.98 14.76
CA ARG A 115 -4.19 -3.88 14.49
C ARG A 115 -3.73 -3.13 13.26
N VAL A 116 -4.60 -2.99 12.29
CA VAL A 116 -4.44 -2.03 11.19
C VAL A 116 -5.37 -0.87 11.46
N ALA A 117 -4.81 0.33 11.65
CA ALA A 117 -5.57 1.51 12.00
C ALA A 117 -5.05 2.77 11.31
N ALA A 118 -5.94 3.73 11.12
CA ALA A 118 -5.58 5.09 10.77
C ALA A 118 -4.90 5.77 11.97
N ASP A 119 -3.75 6.40 11.73
CA ASP A 119 -2.97 7.16 12.70
C ASP A 119 -2.57 8.50 12.06
N GLY A 120 -3.44 9.50 12.25
CA GLY A 120 -3.38 10.76 11.51
C GLY A 120 -3.45 10.52 10.01
N GLU A 121 -2.45 11.02 9.28
CA GLU A 121 -2.34 10.87 7.82
C GLU A 121 -1.61 9.57 7.41
N ARG A 122 -1.62 8.53 8.24
CA ARG A 122 -0.94 7.27 7.95
C ARG A 122 -1.81 6.06 8.25
N LEU A 123 -1.66 5.01 7.45
CA LEU A 123 -2.16 3.69 7.79
C LEU A 123 -1.03 2.91 8.47
N VAL A 124 -1.26 2.43 9.69
CA VAL A 124 -0.23 1.81 10.52
C VAL A 124 -0.67 0.41 10.93
N LEU A 125 0.24 -0.56 10.77
CA LEU A 125 0.15 -1.88 11.38
C LEU A 125 0.83 -1.85 12.75
N ARG A 126 0.15 -2.37 13.76
CA ARG A 126 0.69 -2.59 15.11
C ARG A 126 0.50 -4.05 15.51
N TRP A 127 1.37 -4.57 16.35
CA TRP A 127 1.28 -5.96 16.82
C TRP A 127 1.70 -6.12 18.28
N LEU A 128 1.04 -7.05 18.96
CA LEU A 128 1.24 -7.39 20.38
C LEU A 128 1.22 -8.90 20.58
N GLU A 129 1.58 -9.36 21.78
CA GLU A 129 1.51 -10.79 22.13
C GLU A 129 0.09 -11.36 21.96
N PRO A 130 -0.06 -12.66 21.67
CA PRO A 130 -1.37 -13.27 21.38
C PRO A 130 -2.39 -13.22 22.54
N THR A 131 -1.95 -12.91 23.75
CA THR A 131 -2.80 -12.70 24.93
C THR A 131 -3.37 -11.27 25.05
N ALA A 132 -2.87 -10.33 24.26
CA ALA A 132 -3.23 -8.91 24.30
C ALA A 132 -4.54 -8.61 23.53
N THR A 133 -5.65 -9.20 23.97
CA THR A 133 -6.99 -9.03 23.34
C THR A 133 -7.88 -8.07 24.11
N GLY A 134 -8.75 -7.34 23.41
CA GLY A 134 -9.74 -6.45 24.05
C GLY A 134 -9.12 -5.23 24.73
N LEU A 135 -7.98 -4.76 24.22
CA LEU A 135 -7.25 -3.62 24.78
C LEU A 135 -7.88 -2.27 24.41
N GLU A 136 -7.64 -1.29 25.28
CA GLU A 136 -7.93 0.13 25.01
C GLU A 136 -6.96 0.71 23.98
N ASP A 137 -7.34 1.85 23.38
CA ASP A 137 -6.57 2.47 22.30
C ASP A 137 -5.18 2.95 22.73
N GLU A 138 -5.01 3.38 23.98
CA GLU A 138 -3.71 3.80 24.52
C GLU A 138 -2.67 2.67 24.48
N ALA A 139 -3.08 1.43 24.77
CA ALA A 139 -2.17 0.28 24.77
C ALA A 139 -1.60 0.00 23.36
N TRP A 140 -2.34 0.36 22.32
CA TRP A 140 -1.87 0.26 20.94
C TRP A 140 -0.87 1.35 20.58
N GLN A 141 -0.90 2.53 21.21
CA GLN A 141 0.03 3.62 20.87
C GLN A 141 1.49 3.28 21.19
N GLU A 142 1.72 2.47 22.23
CA GLU A 142 3.06 2.03 22.64
C GLU A 142 3.53 0.74 21.94
N ALA A 143 2.64 0.08 21.19
CA ALA A 143 2.93 -1.18 20.52
C ALA A 143 3.97 -1.01 19.40
N PRO A 144 4.81 -2.04 19.13
CA PRO A 144 5.59 -2.11 17.91
C PRO A 144 4.73 -1.82 16.68
N SER A 145 5.25 -0.97 15.80
CA SER A 145 4.47 -0.46 14.67
C SER A 145 5.28 -0.39 13.38
N ARG A 146 4.55 -0.42 12.26
CA ARG A 146 5.07 -0.25 10.91
C ARG A 146 4.07 0.55 10.08
N THR A 147 4.54 1.65 9.50
CA THR A 147 3.75 2.40 8.51
C THR A 147 3.54 1.56 7.26
N LEU A 148 2.29 1.42 6.85
CA LEU A 148 1.89 0.75 5.62
C LEU A 148 1.67 1.75 4.49
N VAL A 149 1.05 2.90 4.79
CA VAL A 149 0.67 3.92 3.81
C VAL A 149 0.86 5.32 4.40
N ASP A 150 1.48 6.22 3.66
CA ASP A 150 1.56 7.66 3.98
C ASP A 150 0.47 8.47 3.25
N ASN A 151 0.18 9.69 3.71
CA ASN A 151 -0.83 10.60 3.15
C ASN A 151 -2.23 9.97 3.06
N LEU A 152 -2.63 9.26 4.11
CA LEU A 152 -3.95 8.68 4.28
C LEU A 152 -5.01 9.79 4.43
N GLU A 153 -6.07 9.68 3.65
CA GLU A 153 -7.23 10.58 3.71
C GLU A 153 -8.47 9.87 4.24
N GLU A 154 -8.62 8.57 3.94
CA GLU A 154 -9.79 7.79 4.33
C GLU A 154 -9.39 6.34 4.55
N PHE A 155 -9.92 5.75 5.62
CA PHE A 155 -9.82 4.34 5.91
C PHE A 155 -11.14 3.83 6.49
N ALA A 156 -11.75 2.88 5.79
CA ALA A 156 -12.99 2.23 6.23
C ALA A 156 -12.85 0.71 6.16
N VAL A 157 -13.51 0.04 7.11
CA VAL A 157 -13.50 -1.41 7.26
C VAL A 157 -14.94 -1.89 7.28
N SER A 158 -15.24 -2.86 6.43
CA SER A 158 -16.50 -3.59 6.48
C SER A 158 -16.23 -5.10 6.52
N LEU A 159 -17.04 -5.83 7.26
CA LEU A 159 -16.97 -7.29 7.34
C LEU A 159 -18.21 -7.92 6.74
N ARG A 160 -18.08 -9.18 6.30
CA ARG A 160 -19.21 -9.97 5.80
C ARG A 160 -19.22 -11.33 6.49
N ALA A 161 -20.31 -11.64 7.17
CA ALA A 161 -20.43 -12.89 7.93
C ALA A 161 -20.48 -14.14 7.06
N GLU A 162 -21.15 -14.10 5.91
CA GLU A 162 -21.30 -15.26 5.03
C GLU A 162 -21.18 -14.83 3.57
N TYR A 163 -20.81 -15.77 2.70
CA TYR A 163 -20.84 -15.54 1.26
C TYR A 163 -22.30 -15.29 0.83
N GLY A 164 -22.60 -14.06 0.42
CA GLY A 164 -23.96 -13.67 0.06
C GLY A 164 -24.67 -12.77 1.07
N GLY A 165 -24.17 -12.66 2.31
CA GLY A 165 -24.75 -11.79 3.35
C GLY A 165 -24.55 -10.28 3.09
N GLU A 166 -24.98 -9.42 4.00
CA GLU A 166 -24.72 -7.98 3.89
C GLU A 166 -23.34 -7.60 4.44
N TRP A 167 -22.78 -6.50 3.94
CA TRP A 167 -21.60 -5.88 4.54
C TRP A 167 -22.03 -5.12 5.80
N VAL A 168 -21.30 -5.33 6.89
CA VAL A 168 -21.55 -4.67 8.17
C VAL A 168 -20.30 -3.92 8.62
N ASP A 169 -20.51 -2.72 9.15
CA ASP A 169 -19.45 -1.86 9.69
C ASP A 169 -19.33 -1.98 11.22
N SER A 170 -20.18 -2.81 11.83
CA SER A 170 -20.08 -3.23 13.22
C SER A 170 -19.94 -4.76 13.29
N TRP A 171 -18.95 -5.24 14.03
CA TRP A 171 -18.77 -6.66 14.29
C TRP A 171 -18.77 -6.84 15.79
N GLU A 172 -19.86 -7.40 16.31
CA GLU A 172 -19.88 -7.86 17.68
C GLU A 172 -18.77 -8.89 17.86
N GLU A 173 -18.09 -8.84 19.01
CA GLU A 173 -17.02 -9.77 19.39
C GLU A 173 -17.61 -11.19 19.54
N ASN A 174 -17.85 -11.81 18.39
CA ASN A 174 -18.43 -13.13 18.27
C ASN A 174 -17.29 -14.13 18.06
N ALA A 175 -17.46 -15.33 18.61
CA ALA A 175 -16.49 -16.41 18.46
C ALA A 175 -16.34 -16.94 17.01
N VAL A 176 -17.01 -16.33 16.04
CA VAL A 176 -17.06 -16.75 14.64
C VAL A 176 -16.35 -15.73 13.77
N ALA A 177 -15.40 -16.20 12.97
CA ALA A 177 -14.69 -15.36 12.03
C ALA A 177 -15.60 -14.95 10.86
N PRO A 178 -15.53 -13.69 10.39
CA PRO A 178 -16.21 -13.28 9.16
C PRO A 178 -15.75 -14.14 7.98
N ALA A 179 -16.52 -14.18 6.89
CA ALA A 179 -16.09 -14.84 5.65
C ALA A 179 -15.16 -13.93 4.85
N LEU A 180 -15.48 -12.62 4.83
CA LEU A 180 -14.73 -11.62 4.09
C LEU A 180 -14.49 -10.38 4.94
N ALA A 181 -13.33 -9.77 4.75
CA ALA A 181 -13.01 -8.42 5.19
C ALA A 181 -12.80 -7.53 3.96
N ARG A 182 -13.36 -6.32 3.98
CA ARG A 182 -13.15 -5.29 2.97
C ARG A 182 -12.48 -4.10 3.62
N LEU A 183 -11.34 -3.70 3.05
CA LEU A 183 -10.68 -2.44 3.38
C LEU A 183 -10.84 -1.46 2.23
N GLN A 184 -11.26 -0.24 2.56
CA GLN A 184 -11.30 0.89 1.65
C GLN A 184 -10.25 1.90 2.13
N VAL A 185 -9.33 2.25 1.24
CA VAL A 185 -8.21 3.14 1.54
C VAL A 185 -8.18 4.24 0.49
N LYS A 186 -8.14 5.49 0.94
CA LYS A 186 -7.87 6.65 0.10
C LYS A 186 -6.59 7.31 0.57
N SER A 187 -5.63 7.48 -0.33
CA SER A 187 -4.35 8.10 0.00
C SER A 187 -3.73 8.80 -1.21
N SER A 188 -3.10 9.94 -0.97
CA SER A 188 -2.51 10.81 -2.02
C SER A 188 -3.49 11.16 -3.15
N GLY A 189 -4.73 11.48 -2.81
CA GLY A 189 -5.77 11.93 -3.72
C GLY A 189 -6.48 10.83 -4.51
N ARG A 190 -6.22 9.55 -4.22
CA ARG A 190 -6.83 8.41 -4.95
C ARG A 190 -7.32 7.31 -4.03
N PHE A 191 -8.44 6.72 -4.41
CA PHE A 191 -8.89 5.45 -3.85
C PHE A 191 -8.04 4.30 -4.38
N TRP A 192 -7.64 3.42 -3.48
CA TRP A 192 -7.06 2.14 -3.83
C TRP A 192 -8.15 1.22 -4.40
N PRO A 193 -7.79 0.16 -5.14
CA PRO A 193 -8.72 -0.92 -5.42
C PRO A 193 -9.31 -1.48 -4.13
N GLU A 194 -10.60 -1.85 -4.14
CA GLU A 194 -11.22 -2.45 -2.96
C GLU A 194 -10.49 -3.72 -2.53
N LEU A 195 -9.98 -3.73 -1.31
CA LEU A 195 -9.26 -4.87 -0.76
C LEU A 195 -10.24 -5.82 -0.10
N ILE A 196 -10.84 -6.70 -0.89
CA ILE A 196 -11.68 -7.79 -0.40
C ILE A 196 -10.81 -9.01 -0.16
N MET A 197 -10.75 -9.48 1.08
CA MET A 197 -9.88 -10.56 1.55
C MET A 197 -10.72 -11.65 2.22
N ARG A 198 -10.31 -12.90 2.04
CA ARG A 198 -10.94 -14.05 2.71
C ARG A 198 -10.29 -14.24 4.07
N VAL A 199 -11.11 -14.55 5.07
CA VAL A 199 -10.62 -14.98 6.37
C VAL A 199 -10.72 -16.50 6.41
N GLN A 200 -9.59 -17.17 6.60
CA GLN A 200 -9.53 -18.64 6.73
C GLN A 200 -10.37 -19.06 7.94
N ARG A 201 -11.19 -20.09 7.81
CA ARG A 201 -12.09 -20.60 8.86
C ARG A 201 -11.71 -22.01 9.28
#